data_AF-R8Z8B7-F1
#
_entry.id   AF-R8Z8B7-F1
#
_cell.length_a   1.000
_cell.length_b   1.000
_cell.length_c   1.000
_cell.angle_alpha   90.00
_cell.angle_beta   90.00
_cell.angle_gamma   90.00
#
_symmetry.space_group_name_H-M   'P 1'
#
loop_
_entity.id
_entity.type
_entity.pdbx_description
1 polymer ?
#
loop_
_entity_poly.entity_id
_entity_poly.type
_entity_poly.pdbx_seq_one_letter_code
_entity_poly.pdbx_strand_id
1 'polypeptide(L)'
;MSMNNKQRWMGGVVLLGGGVLLAALLLKGNEEIKQVEVQPSASTSPKTQTKPKQTTEGQMVQLQPLAVDVETEKRLLEEQRRAREKAVAEQEARAAEFLAMQQQAEADAARKAAAEYAAINARRTAAQESSDNIPPELVGEAKAKNQQTNTVNKTTATSKIDADKKAAEAKRQAEADKKAADAKRQAEADKKTTEAKRQAEADKKAAEAKRQAEADKKAADAKRQAEADKKAAEAKRQAEADKKAAEAKRQAEADKKASDAKRKAEAEKKAEAEKARELLENGDKKWMVQVALAANQANADAVVSKLRAKGYKVTTSPTSKGIRIMVGPAKDRDTADAARKKITSDSSLNMKSAWVIDWVPLDQR
;
A
#
# COMPACT_ATOMS: atom_id res chain seq x y z
N MET A 1 -35.43 -1.22 30.20
CA MET A 1 -35.00 -2.64 30.25
C MET A 1 -33.49 -2.67 30.14
N SER A 2 -32.79 -2.99 31.23
CA SER A 2 -31.32 -3.01 31.28
C SER A 2 -30.81 -4.24 30.54
N MET A 3 -30.14 -4.04 29.41
CA MET A 3 -29.53 -5.14 28.65
C MET A 3 -28.20 -5.54 29.29
N ASN A 4 -28.13 -6.83 29.63
CA ASN A 4 -27.10 -7.47 30.42
C ASN A 4 -25.72 -7.38 29.75
N ASN A 5 -24.72 -6.79 30.43
CA ASN A 5 -23.36 -6.60 29.91
C ASN A 5 -22.66 -7.91 29.48
N LYS A 6 -23.13 -9.07 29.96
CA LYS A 6 -22.63 -10.39 29.56
C LYS A 6 -22.93 -10.74 28.09
N GLN A 7 -24.03 -10.26 27.50
CA GLN A 7 -24.33 -10.48 26.07
C GLN A 7 -23.46 -9.61 25.14
N ARG A 8 -23.04 -8.43 25.60
CA ARG A 8 -22.16 -7.54 24.84
C ARG A 8 -20.71 -8.05 24.79
N TRP A 9 -20.27 -8.72 25.85
CA TRP A 9 -18.94 -9.35 25.89
C TRP A 9 -18.86 -10.63 25.05
N MET A 10 -19.88 -11.50 25.08
CA MET A 10 -19.90 -12.68 24.20
C MET A 10 -20.08 -12.33 22.72
N GLY A 11 -20.84 -11.28 22.39
CA GLY A 11 -20.95 -10.79 21.00
C GLY A 11 -19.62 -10.24 20.44
N GLY A 12 -18.79 -9.62 21.27
CA GLY A 12 -17.47 -9.11 20.86
C GLY A 12 -16.44 -10.21 20.57
N VAL A 13 -16.47 -11.30 21.33
CA VAL A 13 -15.53 -12.42 21.15
C VAL A 13 -15.87 -13.25 19.90
N VAL A 14 -17.16 -13.42 19.56
CA VAL A 14 -17.59 -14.13 18.34
C VAL A 14 -17.30 -13.32 17.07
N LEU A 15 -17.38 -11.98 17.12
CA LEU A 15 -17.01 -11.12 15.98
C LEU A 15 -15.49 -11.08 15.74
N LEU A 16 -14.67 -11.12 16.79
CA LEU A 16 -13.21 -11.19 16.66
C LEU A 16 -12.73 -12.60 16.25
N GLY A 17 -13.31 -13.66 16.79
CA GLY A 17 -12.98 -15.04 16.41
C GLY A 17 -13.45 -15.42 15.00
N GLY A 18 -14.63 -14.96 14.59
CA GLY A 18 -15.16 -15.17 13.25
C GLY A 18 -14.42 -14.38 12.16
N GLY A 19 -13.92 -13.18 12.50
CA GLY A 19 -13.13 -12.36 11.59
C GLY A 19 -11.77 -12.96 11.22
N VAL A 20 -11.10 -13.61 12.18
CA VAL A 20 -9.79 -14.27 11.94
C VAL A 20 -9.95 -15.53 11.09
N LEU A 21 -11.01 -16.32 11.31
CA LEU A 21 -11.27 -17.52 10.50
C LEU A 21 -11.66 -17.17 9.05
N LEU A 22 -12.46 -16.11 8.87
CA LEU A 22 -12.84 -15.62 7.54
C LEU A 22 -11.63 -15.01 6.81
N ALA A 23 -10.75 -14.30 7.53
CA ALA A 23 -9.51 -13.75 6.98
C ALA A 23 -8.52 -14.87 6.59
N ALA A 24 -8.40 -15.92 7.39
CA ALA A 24 -7.55 -17.08 7.06
C ALA A 24 -8.07 -17.86 5.85
N LEU A 25 -9.41 -17.98 5.67
CA LEU A 25 -10.00 -18.63 4.50
C LEU A 25 -9.87 -17.77 3.23
N LEU A 26 -9.98 -16.44 3.36
CA LEU A 26 -9.72 -15.52 2.25
C LEU A 26 -8.25 -15.48 1.83
N LEU A 27 -7.32 -15.60 2.80
CA LEU A 27 -5.89 -15.59 2.53
C LEU A 27 -5.42 -16.93 1.95
N LYS A 28 -6.01 -18.06 2.37
CA LYS A 28 -5.72 -19.40 1.83
C LYS A 28 -6.34 -19.66 0.45
N GLY A 29 -7.38 -18.92 0.05
CA GLY A 29 -7.93 -18.96 -1.30
C GLY A 29 -7.19 -18.09 -2.34
N ASN A 30 -6.30 -17.20 -1.89
CA ASN A 30 -5.67 -16.19 -2.76
C ASN A 30 -4.19 -16.50 -3.11
N GLU A 31 -3.59 -17.52 -2.48
CA GLU A 31 -2.21 -17.95 -2.75
C GLU A 31 -2.09 -19.04 -3.83
N GLU A 32 -3.18 -19.71 -4.22
CA GLU A 32 -3.13 -20.72 -5.30
C GLU A 32 -3.24 -20.14 -6.73
N ILE A 33 -3.48 -18.83 -6.90
CA ILE A 33 -3.71 -18.22 -8.22
C ILE A 33 -2.48 -17.45 -8.77
N LYS A 34 -1.36 -17.37 -8.03
CA LYS A 34 -0.18 -16.56 -8.43
C LYS A 34 1.07 -17.34 -8.87
N GLN A 35 1.00 -18.66 -9.05
CA GLN A 35 2.12 -19.47 -9.58
C GLN A 35 1.83 -20.06 -10.97
N VAL A 36 1.34 -19.24 -11.90
CA VAL A 36 1.53 -19.49 -13.34
C VAL A 36 1.78 -18.14 -13.98
N GLU A 37 2.76 -18.06 -14.88
CA GLU A 37 3.06 -16.91 -15.75
C GLU A 37 4.12 -15.92 -15.25
N VAL A 38 5.40 -16.32 -15.38
CA VAL A 38 6.39 -15.46 -16.05
C VAL A 38 7.32 -16.33 -16.90
N GLN A 39 7.01 -16.47 -18.19
CA GLN A 39 7.97 -16.81 -19.25
C GLN A 39 8.09 -15.57 -20.15
N PRO A 40 9.29 -14.99 -20.35
CA PRO A 40 9.48 -13.99 -21.39
C PRO A 40 9.76 -14.69 -22.73
N SER A 41 8.83 -14.51 -23.67
CA SER A 41 9.07 -14.79 -25.09
C SER A 41 10.02 -13.73 -25.68
N ALA A 42 11.14 -14.16 -26.25
CA ALA A 42 11.92 -13.37 -27.17
C ALA A 42 12.10 -14.17 -28.47
N SER A 43 11.27 -13.86 -29.46
CA SER A 43 11.47 -14.25 -30.86
C SER A 43 12.22 -13.12 -31.57
N THR A 44 13.47 -13.37 -31.92
CA THR A 44 14.18 -12.62 -32.96
C THR A 44 14.51 -13.56 -34.10
N SER A 45 13.78 -13.44 -35.21
CA SER A 45 14.13 -14.02 -36.49
C SER A 45 15.37 -13.31 -37.07
N PRO A 46 16.39 -14.01 -37.60
CA PRO A 46 17.41 -13.38 -38.42
C PRO A 46 16.93 -13.24 -39.87
N LYS A 47 17.19 -12.06 -40.42
CA LYS A 47 17.02 -11.70 -41.83
C LYS A 47 17.87 -12.57 -42.75
N THR A 48 17.28 -12.82 -43.91
CA THR A 48 17.81 -13.28 -45.19
C THR A 48 19.17 -12.64 -45.56
N GLN A 49 20.15 -13.46 -45.92
CA GLN A 49 21.24 -13.11 -46.84
C GLN A 49 21.65 -14.32 -47.69
N THR A 50 22.14 -14.03 -48.89
CA THR A 50 22.09 -14.81 -50.11
C THR A 50 23.44 -15.43 -50.53
N LYS A 51 23.39 -16.70 -50.99
CA LYS A 51 24.22 -17.40 -52.04
C LYS A 51 25.74 -17.68 -51.78
N PRO A 52 26.37 -18.64 -52.50
CA PRO A 52 25.95 -19.99 -52.95
C PRO A 52 26.99 -21.12 -52.68
N LYS A 53 26.58 -22.39 -52.89
CA LYS A 53 27.31 -23.48 -53.60
C LYS A 53 27.58 -24.80 -52.82
N GLN A 54 27.05 -25.88 -53.42
CA GLN A 54 27.50 -27.29 -53.49
C GLN A 54 27.24 -28.31 -52.36
N THR A 55 26.43 -29.34 -52.72
CA THR A 55 26.60 -30.81 -52.55
C THR A 55 27.29 -31.29 -51.26
N THR A 56 26.72 -32.19 -50.46
CA THR A 56 26.61 -33.65 -50.75
C THR A 56 25.75 -34.32 -49.66
N GLU A 57 25.28 -35.52 -49.98
CA GLU A 57 24.37 -36.44 -49.30
C GLU A 57 24.66 -36.77 -47.82
N GLY A 58 23.59 -37.10 -47.10
CA GLY A 58 23.58 -38.11 -46.04
C GLY A 58 24.31 -37.80 -44.73
N GLN A 59 23.63 -37.18 -43.76
CA GLN A 59 23.97 -37.40 -42.36
C GLN A 59 22.77 -37.25 -41.43
N MET A 60 22.56 -38.27 -40.61
CA MET A 60 21.50 -38.38 -39.62
C MET A 60 21.56 -37.20 -38.66
N VAL A 61 20.47 -36.44 -38.55
CA VAL A 61 20.32 -35.38 -37.54
C VAL A 61 20.12 -36.07 -36.19
N GLN A 62 21.23 -36.24 -35.46
CA GLN A 62 21.22 -36.57 -34.04
C GLN A 62 20.59 -35.38 -33.30
N LEU A 63 19.32 -35.49 -32.92
CA LEU A 63 18.66 -34.58 -32.00
C LEU A 63 19.34 -34.72 -30.63
N GLN A 64 20.26 -33.81 -30.30
CA GLN A 64 20.70 -33.64 -28.91
C GLN A 64 19.55 -32.98 -28.13
N PRO A 65 19.08 -33.56 -27.02
CA PRO A 65 18.15 -32.85 -26.13
C PRO A 65 18.91 -31.69 -25.48
N LEU A 66 18.36 -30.48 -25.54
CA LEU A 66 18.85 -29.37 -24.72
C LEU A 66 18.64 -29.73 -23.24
N ALA A 67 19.62 -30.38 -22.63
CA ALA A 67 19.73 -30.43 -21.18
C ALA A 67 20.11 -29.03 -20.73
N VAL A 68 19.12 -28.28 -20.23
CA VAL A 68 19.36 -27.07 -19.47
C VAL A 68 20.26 -27.46 -18.30
N ASP A 69 21.42 -26.83 -18.23
CA ASP A 69 22.48 -27.15 -17.29
C ASP A 69 21.97 -27.01 -15.84
N VAL A 70 22.00 -28.12 -15.09
CA VAL A 70 21.47 -28.26 -13.72
C VAL A 70 22.14 -27.27 -12.76
N GLU A 71 23.36 -26.84 -13.07
CA GLU A 71 24.10 -25.87 -12.28
C GLU A 71 23.49 -24.46 -12.37
N THR A 72 23.00 -24.08 -13.56
CA THR A 72 22.30 -22.81 -13.76
C THR A 72 20.97 -22.74 -13.01
N GLU A 73 20.21 -23.83 -12.97
CA GLU A 73 18.94 -23.88 -12.22
C GLU A 73 19.17 -23.81 -10.71
N LYS A 74 20.21 -24.49 -10.21
CA LYS A 74 20.60 -24.40 -8.78
C LYS A 74 20.95 -22.98 -8.38
N ARG A 75 21.71 -22.25 -9.21
CA ARG A 75 22.02 -20.84 -8.95
C ARG A 75 20.79 -19.96 -8.95
N LEU A 76 19.86 -20.16 -9.88
CA LEU A 76 18.62 -19.38 -9.93
C LEU A 76 17.75 -19.61 -8.68
N LEU A 77 17.65 -20.85 -8.21
CA LEU A 77 16.92 -21.21 -7.00
C LEU A 77 17.57 -20.65 -5.73
N GLU A 78 18.89 -20.70 -5.64
CA GLU A 78 19.64 -20.16 -4.50
C GLU A 78 19.54 -18.63 -4.44
N GLU A 79 19.60 -17.97 -5.59
CA GLU A 79 19.37 -16.52 -5.70
C GLU A 79 17.93 -16.14 -5.31
N GLN A 80 16.93 -16.94 -5.71
CA GLN A 80 15.55 -16.74 -5.29
C GLN A 80 15.36 -16.94 -3.78
N ARG A 81 16.00 -17.95 -3.18
CA ARG A 81 15.99 -18.15 -1.71
C ARG A 81 16.63 -16.96 -0.99
N ARG A 82 17.80 -16.53 -1.45
CA ARG A 82 18.51 -15.39 -0.87
C ARG A 82 17.70 -14.09 -0.98
N ALA A 83 16.98 -13.90 -2.08
CA ALA A 83 16.08 -12.74 -2.25
C ALA A 83 14.92 -12.78 -1.24
N ARG A 84 14.32 -13.96 -1.01
CA ARG A 84 13.25 -14.13 -0.02
C ARG A 84 13.75 -13.92 1.40
N GLU A 85 14.89 -14.52 1.76
CA GLU A 85 15.51 -14.35 3.07
C GLU A 85 15.88 -12.90 3.33
N LYS A 86 16.41 -12.19 2.32
CA LYS A 86 16.71 -10.76 2.45
C LYS A 86 15.45 -9.91 2.66
N ALA A 87 14.37 -10.21 1.95
CA ALA A 87 13.11 -9.50 2.11
C ALA A 87 12.49 -9.74 3.51
N VAL A 88 12.58 -10.96 4.02
CA VAL A 88 12.12 -11.30 5.38
C VAL A 88 13.00 -10.60 6.42
N ALA A 89 14.32 -10.67 6.27
CA ALA A 89 15.25 -10.00 7.18
C ALA A 89 15.03 -8.47 7.20
N GLU A 90 14.72 -7.84 6.07
CA GLU A 90 14.40 -6.41 6.03
C GLU A 90 13.06 -6.09 6.73
N GLN A 91 12.04 -6.95 6.57
CA GLN A 91 10.79 -6.81 7.31
C GLN A 91 10.98 -6.99 8.81
N GLU A 92 11.75 -8.00 9.22
CA GLU A 92 12.08 -8.25 10.62
C GLU A 92 12.89 -7.09 11.22
N ALA A 93 13.85 -6.54 10.47
CA ALA A 93 14.60 -5.36 10.90
C ALA A 93 13.70 -4.13 11.09
N ARG A 94 12.78 -3.86 10.14
CA ARG A 94 11.80 -2.77 10.28
C ARG A 94 10.86 -2.97 11.45
N ALA A 95 10.42 -4.21 11.68
CA ALA A 95 9.57 -4.54 12.82
C ALA A 95 10.32 -4.36 14.15
N ALA A 96 11.57 -4.80 14.22
CA ALA A 96 12.44 -4.59 15.38
C ALA A 96 12.70 -3.10 15.63
N GLU A 97 12.96 -2.32 14.59
CA GLU A 97 13.15 -0.86 14.70
C GLU A 97 11.89 -0.17 15.21
N PHE A 98 10.71 -0.55 14.73
CA PHE A 98 9.44 -0.03 15.22
C PHE A 98 9.22 -0.35 16.70
N LEU A 99 9.50 -1.59 17.11
CA LEU A 99 9.35 -2.02 18.49
C LEU A 99 10.37 -1.36 19.42
N ALA A 100 11.61 -1.18 18.95
CA ALA A 100 12.64 -0.43 19.66
C ALA A 100 12.26 1.05 19.81
N MET A 101 11.71 1.67 18.76
CA MET A 101 11.21 3.05 18.83
C MET A 101 10.06 3.18 19.83
N GLN A 102 9.17 2.20 19.88
CA GLN A 102 8.08 2.15 20.87
C GLN A 102 8.62 2.04 22.30
N GLN A 103 9.56 1.12 22.55
CA GLN A 103 10.19 0.97 23.86
C GLN A 103 10.97 2.23 24.28
N GLN A 104 11.65 2.87 23.34
CA GLN A 104 12.35 4.12 23.61
C GLN A 104 11.38 5.24 23.97
N ALA A 105 10.29 5.38 23.22
CA ALA A 105 9.25 6.36 23.55
C ALA A 105 8.60 6.08 24.92
N GLU A 106 8.39 4.82 25.28
CA GLU A 106 7.89 4.43 26.60
C GLU A 106 8.90 4.72 27.70
N ALA A 107 10.18 4.41 27.49
CA ALA A 107 11.25 4.70 28.43
C ALA A 107 11.43 6.22 28.64
N ASP A 108 11.35 7.02 27.58
CA ASP A 108 11.44 8.47 27.65
C ASP A 108 10.21 9.07 28.34
N ALA A 109 9.02 8.56 28.06
CA ALA A 109 7.80 8.94 28.78
C ALA A 109 7.89 8.59 30.28
N ALA A 110 8.38 7.40 30.62
CA ALA A 110 8.58 6.97 32.00
C ALA A 110 9.62 7.85 32.72
N ARG A 111 10.74 8.19 32.07
CA ARG A 111 11.74 9.12 32.61
C ARG A 111 11.16 10.51 32.83
N LYS A 112 10.40 11.03 31.88
CA LYS A 112 9.76 12.35 32.00
C LYS A 112 8.74 12.35 33.14
N ALA A 113 7.93 11.31 33.26
CA ALA A 113 6.97 11.13 34.36
C ALA A 113 7.68 11.02 35.72
N ALA A 114 8.78 10.26 35.81
CA ALA A 114 9.57 10.15 37.04
C ALA A 114 10.21 11.48 37.44
N ALA A 115 10.73 12.24 36.48
CA ALA A 115 11.29 13.57 36.73
C ALA A 115 10.21 14.56 37.19
N GLU A 116 9.02 14.53 36.59
CA GLU A 116 7.89 15.36 37.01
C GLU A 116 7.40 14.99 38.42
N TYR A 117 7.29 13.70 38.72
CA TYR A 117 6.93 13.22 40.05
C TYR A 117 7.97 13.61 41.11
N ALA A 118 9.26 13.51 40.78
CA ALA A 118 10.34 13.97 41.65
C ALA A 118 10.28 15.48 41.88
N ALA A 119 9.99 16.28 40.85
CA ALA A 119 9.83 17.73 40.97
C ALA A 119 8.61 18.12 41.82
N ILE A 120 7.50 17.39 41.70
CA ILE A 120 6.30 17.58 42.54
C ILE A 120 6.62 17.25 44.00
N ASN A 121 7.29 16.14 44.26
CA ASN A 121 7.69 15.78 45.62
C ASN A 121 8.66 16.80 46.21
N ALA A 122 9.65 17.26 45.45
CA ALA A 122 10.58 18.31 45.89
C ALA A 122 9.87 19.64 46.19
N ARG A 123 8.86 20.01 45.39
CA ARG A 123 8.01 21.18 45.69
C ARG A 123 7.17 21.00 46.95
N ARG A 124 6.64 19.79 47.16
CA ARG A 124 5.85 19.46 48.34
C ARG A 124 6.70 19.52 49.61
N THR A 125 7.91 18.95 49.58
CA THR A 125 8.84 19.01 50.71
C THR A 125 9.30 20.44 50.98
N ALA A 126 9.67 21.20 49.94
CA ALA A 126 10.05 22.61 50.09
C ALA A 126 8.90 23.48 50.65
N ALA A 127 7.66 23.21 50.25
CA ALA A 127 6.49 23.90 50.81
C ALA A 127 6.25 23.54 52.28
N GLN A 128 6.44 22.27 52.67
CA GLN A 128 6.36 21.85 54.08
C GLN A 128 7.44 22.50 54.93
N GLU A 129 8.70 22.55 54.46
CA GLU A 129 9.80 23.24 55.15
C GLU A 129 9.53 24.75 55.30
N SER A 130 8.93 25.39 54.28
CA SER A 130 8.55 26.82 54.37
C SER A 130 7.40 27.10 55.35
N SER A 131 6.57 26.10 55.66
CA SER A 131 5.47 26.21 56.63
C SER A 131 5.92 25.98 58.08
N ASP A 132 7.11 25.44 58.29
CA ASP A 132 7.71 25.17 59.62
C ASP A 132 8.53 26.38 60.14
N ASN A 133 8.52 27.51 59.41
CA ASN A 133 9.22 28.74 59.77
C ASN A 133 8.29 29.74 60.49
N ILE A 134 7.47 29.25 61.44
CA ILE A 134 6.77 30.07 62.42
C ILE A 134 7.72 30.22 63.63
N PRO A 135 8.32 31.39 63.87
CA PRO A 135 9.32 31.55 64.92
C PRO A 135 8.70 31.36 66.32
N PRO A 136 9.40 30.68 67.25
CA PRO A 136 8.92 30.51 68.62
C PRO A 136 9.12 31.78 69.43
N GLU A 137 8.03 32.23 70.06
CA GLU A 137 7.85 33.14 71.20
C GLU A 137 8.71 34.41 71.35
N LEU A 138 8.10 35.49 71.85
CA LEU A 138 8.46 36.09 73.15
C LEU A 138 7.57 37.29 73.50
N VAL A 139 6.97 37.17 74.68
CA VAL A 139 6.42 38.21 75.55
C VAL A 139 7.38 39.40 75.69
N GLY A 140 6.89 40.65 75.64
CA GLY A 140 7.73 41.83 75.87
C GLY A 140 7.07 43.19 75.61
N GLU A 141 6.41 43.69 76.64
CA GLU A 141 6.01 45.07 76.97
C GLU A 141 6.38 46.24 76.02
N ALA A 142 5.35 46.97 75.64
CA ALA A 142 5.44 48.34 75.15
C ALA A 142 5.72 49.32 76.31
N LYS A 143 6.96 49.84 76.41
CA LYS A 143 7.29 51.09 77.10
C LYS A 143 8.67 51.61 76.66
N ALA A 144 8.72 52.78 76.03
CA ALA A 144 9.86 53.69 76.17
C ALA A 144 9.47 55.12 75.76
N LYS A 145 9.13 55.92 76.78
CA LYS A 145 9.14 57.37 76.74
C LYS A 145 10.53 57.81 77.26
N ASN A 146 11.17 58.71 76.52
CA ASN A 146 11.86 59.91 77.01
C ASN A 146 12.77 59.82 78.27
N GLN A 147 14.07 60.08 78.11
CA GLN A 147 14.96 60.72 79.09
C GLN A 147 15.55 61.95 78.37
N GLN A 148 15.20 63.20 78.67
CA GLN A 148 15.42 63.98 79.89
C GLN A 148 16.90 64.11 80.29
N THR A 149 17.47 65.27 80.01
CA THR A 149 18.47 65.99 80.83
C THR A 149 18.27 67.48 80.51
N ASN A 150 18.40 68.46 81.40
CA ASN A 150 18.40 68.47 82.86
C ASN A 150 18.05 69.92 83.28
N THR A 151 17.40 70.05 84.45
CA THR A 151 17.50 71.11 85.47
C THR A 151 17.81 72.58 85.07
N VAL A 152 17.06 73.63 85.41
CA VAL A 152 16.21 74.04 86.57
C VAL A 152 16.78 75.35 87.15
N ASN A 153 15.85 76.27 87.40
CA ASN A 153 15.91 77.48 88.23
C ASN A 153 16.52 78.77 87.67
N LYS A 154 16.00 79.98 87.96
CA LYS A 154 14.68 80.54 88.36
C LYS A 154 15.00 81.99 88.79
N THR A 155 14.17 82.94 88.34
CA THR A 155 14.05 84.35 88.83
C THR A 155 15.26 85.28 88.59
N THR A 156 15.12 86.56 88.20
CA THR A 156 13.98 87.50 88.30
C THR A 156 14.20 88.68 87.35
N ALA A 157 13.09 89.21 86.83
CA ALA A 157 12.79 90.61 86.47
C ALA A 157 13.97 91.62 86.46
N THR A 158 14.16 92.45 85.43
CA THR A 158 13.18 93.47 85.03
C THR A 158 13.61 94.11 83.71
N SER A 159 12.60 94.42 82.91
CA SER A 159 12.60 95.20 81.69
C SER A 159 13.18 96.61 81.88
N LYS A 160 13.95 97.05 80.88
CA LYS A 160 13.99 98.40 80.29
C LYS A 160 14.74 98.22 78.96
N ILE A 161 14.02 97.78 77.92
CA ILE A 161 13.49 98.64 76.84
C ILE A 161 14.64 99.47 76.28
N ASP A 162 15.12 99.05 75.10
CA ASP A 162 15.71 99.87 74.00
C ASP A 162 16.65 99.07 73.05
N ALA A 163 16.80 97.75 73.23
CA ALA A 163 17.55 96.88 72.31
C ALA A 163 16.68 95.93 71.45
N ASP A 164 15.36 95.89 71.67
CA ASP A 164 14.47 94.83 71.14
C ASP A 164 13.98 95.08 69.69
N LYS A 165 14.13 96.31 69.17
CA LYS A 165 13.60 96.65 67.84
C LYS A 165 14.48 96.17 66.68
N LYS A 166 15.79 95.96 66.89
CA LYS A 166 16.73 95.59 65.82
C LYS A 166 16.98 94.08 65.69
N ALA A 167 16.70 93.30 66.73
CA ALA A 167 16.80 91.84 66.69
C ALA A 167 15.53 91.15 66.15
N ALA A 168 14.35 91.77 66.34
CA ALA A 168 13.08 91.25 65.80
C ALA A 168 12.96 91.39 64.27
N GLU A 169 13.56 92.42 63.68
CA GLU A 169 13.54 92.66 62.23
C GLU A 169 14.49 91.69 61.48
N ALA A 170 15.68 91.42 62.03
CA ALA A 170 16.61 90.44 61.47
C ALA A 170 16.08 89.00 61.54
N LYS A 171 15.31 88.65 62.59
CA LYS A 171 14.69 87.32 62.73
C LYS A 171 13.50 87.13 61.79
N ARG A 172 12.73 88.19 61.51
CA ARG A 172 11.64 88.16 60.51
C ARG A 172 12.15 88.04 59.07
N GLN A 173 13.26 88.70 58.73
CA GLN A 173 13.85 88.57 57.40
C GLN A 173 14.41 87.15 57.16
N ALA A 174 15.07 86.56 58.17
CA ALA A 174 15.57 85.18 58.08
C ALA A 174 14.46 84.11 58.01
N GLU A 175 13.32 84.31 58.68
CA GLU A 175 12.15 83.43 58.53
C GLU A 175 11.47 83.58 57.15
N ALA A 176 11.43 84.80 56.60
CA ALA A 176 10.87 85.05 55.27
C ALA A 176 11.70 84.40 54.16
N ASP A 177 13.04 84.53 54.21
CA ASP A 177 13.95 83.87 53.26
C ASP A 177 13.90 82.33 53.37
N LYS A 178 13.74 81.79 54.58
CA LYS A 178 13.58 80.34 54.78
C LYS A 178 12.27 79.82 54.18
N LYS A 179 11.17 80.57 54.32
CA LYS A 179 9.87 80.21 53.72
C LYS A 179 9.87 80.30 52.19
N ALA A 180 10.58 81.28 51.62
CA ALA A 180 10.74 81.41 50.18
C ALA A 180 11.61 80.28 49.60
N ALA A 181 12.67 79.87 50.31
CA ALA A 181 13.51 78.74 49.93
C ALA A 181 12.77 77.38 50.02
N ASP A 182 11.93 77.18 51.04
CA ASP A 182 11.10 75.98 51.17
C ASP A 182 10.03 75.91 50.07
N ALA A 183 9.35 77.02 49.78
CA ALA A 183 8.36 77.09 48.70
C ALA A 183 8.99 76.81 47.32
N LYS A 184 10.22 77.27 47.06
CA LYS A 184 10.94 76.98 45.81
C LYS A 184 11.35 75.50 45.71
N ARG A 185 11.75 74.87 46.83
CA ARG A 185 12.06 73.43 46.87
C ARG A 185 10.81 72.56 46.68
N GLN A 186 9.67 72.95 47.24
CA GLN A 186 8.39 72.26 47.04
C GLN A 186 7.94 72.33 45.57
N ALA A 187 8.05 73.50 44.93
CA ALA A 187 7.70 73.67 43.52
C ALA A 187 8.62 72.87 42.57
N GLU A 188 9.93 72.76 42.84
CA GLU A 188 10.81 71.87 42.08
C GLU A 188 10.51 70.39 42.31
N ALA A 189 10.18 69.99 43.54
CA ALA A 189 9.79 68.62 43.85
C ALA A 189 8.49 68.22 43.14
N ASP A 190 7.46 69.08 43.14
CA ASP A 190 6.19 68.82 42.43
C ASP A 190 6.36 68.75 40.92
N LYS A 191 7.23 69.60 40.34
CA LYS A 191 7.56 69.55 38.91
C LYS A 191 8.25 68.24 38.53
N LYS A 192 9.22 67.79 39.33
CA LYS A 192 9.94 66.53 39.11
C LYS A 192 9.04 65.30 39.25
N THR A 193 8.08 65.35 40.18
CA THR A 193 7.09 64.27 40.39
C THR A 193 6.07 64.21 39.25
N THR A 194 5.65 65.37 38.73
CA THR A 194 4.75 65.45 37.56
C THR A 194 5.41 64.97 36.28
N GLU A 195 6.69 65.30 36.09
CA GLU A 195 7.48 64.85 34.94
C GLU A 195 7.74 63.32 34.99
N ALA A 196 8.07 62.78 36.17
CA ALA A 196 8.20 61.33 36.37
C ALA A 196 6.87 60.58 36.11
N LYS A 197 5.73 61.16 36.51
CA LYS A 197 4.40 60.57 36.24
C LYS A 197 4.05 60.57 34.76
N ARG A 198 4.39 61.63 34.01
CA ARG A 198 4.22 61.68 32.55
C ARG A 198 5.10 60.66 31.83
N GLN A 199 6.35 60.50 32.25
CA GLN A 199 7.26 59.52 31.65
C GLN A 199 6.76 58.09 31.88
N ALA A 200 6.32 57.76 33.10
CA ALA A 200 5.76 56.43 33.41
C ALA A 200 4.46 56.12 32.61
N GLU A 201 3.61 57.12 32.37
CA GLU A 201 2.40 56.94 31.55
C GLU A 201 2.73 56.75 30.06
N ALA A 202 3.74 57.47 29.56
CA ALA A 202 4.25 57.31 28.20
C ALA A 202 4.88 55.92 27.98
N ASP A 203 5.70 55.44 28.92
CA ASP A 203 6.31 54.11 28.87
C ASP A 203 5.25 52.99 28.95
N LYS A 204 4.20 53.17 29.76
CA LYS A 204 3.07 52.23 29.84
C LYS A 204 2.32 52.14 28.50
N LYS A 205 2.02 53.27 27.85
CA LYS A 205 1.38 53.28 26.52
C LYS A 205 2.27 52.65 25.44
N ALA A 206 3.58 52.90 25.47
CA ALA A 206 4.51 52.28 24.53
C ALA A 206 4.60 50.75 24.72
N ALA A 207 4.59 50.27 25.97
CA ALA A 207 4.59 48.84 26.27
C ALA A 207 3.27 48.15 25.86
N GLU A 208 2.13 48.82 26.05
CA GLU A 208 0.81 48.33 25.64
C GLU A 208 0.69 48.26 24.11
N ALA A 209 1.15 49.29 23.40
CA ALA A 209 1.20 49.29 21.93
C ALA A 209 2.10 48.17 21.36
N LYS A 210 3.25 47.90 22.00
CA LYS A 210 4.12 46.77 21.62
C LYS A 210 3.45 45.42 21.83
N ARG A 211 2.75 45.22 22.97
CA ARG A 211 2.02 43.98 23.26
C ARG A 211 0.88 43.74 22.28
N GLN A 212 0.15 44.79 21.92
CA GLN A 212 -0.94 44.69 20.94
C GLN A 212 -0.40 44.30 19.55
N ALA A 213 0.67 44.96 19.09
CA ALA A 213 1.31 44.63 17.81
C ALA A 213 1.86 43.20 17.76
N GLU A 214 2.43 42.70 18.87
CA GLU A 214 2.91 41.32 18.96
C GLU A 214 1.76 40.30 18.96
N ALA A 215 0.64 40.61 19.65
CA ALA A 215 -0.56 39.79 19.66
C ALA A 215 -1.21 39.71 18.26
N ASP A 216 -1.33 40.84 17.55
CA ASP A 216 -1.86 40.89 16.18
C ASP A 216 -0.97 40.13 15.20
N LYS A 217 0.36 40.23 15.33
CA LYS A 217 1.30 39.45 14.51
C LYS A 217 1.15 37.95 14.76
N LYS A 218 1.00 37.54 16.03
CA LYS A 218 0.84 36.12 16.39
C LYS A 218 -0.51 35.55 15.93
N ALA A 219 -1.58 36.35 15.97
CA ALA A 219 -2.88 35.97 15.43
C ALA A 219 -2.87 35.84 13.90
N ALA A 220 -2.17 36.73 13.20
CA ALA A 220 -2.00 36.67 11.76
C ALA A 220 -1.18 35.43 11.32
N ASP A 221 -0.11 35.09 12.03
CA ASP A 221 0.67 33.89 11.76
C ASP A 221 -0.12 32.61 12.04
N ALA A 222 -0.86 32.55 13.16
CA ALA A 222 -1.72 31.42 13.47
C ALA A 222 -2.80 31.20 12.39
N LYS A 223 -3.37 32.28 11.84
CA LYS A 223 -4.36 32.19 10.76
C LYS A 223 -3.73 31.70 9.45
N ARG A 224 -2.52 32.16 9.10
CA ARG A 224 -1.79 31.68 7.91
C ARG A 224 -1.40 30.21 8.04
N GLN A 225 -0.94 29.78 9.21
CA GLN A 225 -0.59 28.39 9.48
C GLN A 225 -1.82 27.48 9.33
N ALA A 226 -2.96 27.86 9.92
CA ALA A 226 -4.20 27.09 9.80
C ALA A 226 -4.72 26.99 8.36
N GLU A 227 -4.56 28.06 7.56
CA GLU A 227 -4.95 28.03 6.14
C GLU A 227 -4.00 27.15 5.30
N ALA A 228 -2.71 27.17 5.60
CA ALA A 228 -1.71 26.30 4.98
C ALA A 228 -1.94 24.82 5.32
N ASP A 229 -2.23 24.50 6.58
CA ASP A 229 -2.55 23.14 7.02
C ASP A 229 -3.84 22.61 6.39
N LYS A 230 -4.87 23.48 6.24
CA LYS A 230 -6.11 23.13 5.56
C LYS A 230 -5.87 22.80 4.08
N LYS A 231 -5.08 23.62 3.36
CA LYS A 231 -4.70 23.34 1.97
C LYS A 231 -3.86 22.06 1.83
N ALA A 232 -2.93 21.81 2.74
CA ALA A 232 -2.13 20.59 2.73
C ALA A 232 -2.98 19.33 2.98
N ALA A 233 -3.96 19.41 3.89
CA ALA A 233 -4.89 18.32 4.16
C ALA A 233 -5.83 18.05 2.98
N GLU A 234 -6.32 19.09 2.31
CA GLU A 234 -7.16 18.98 1.12
C GLU A 234 -6.37 18.37 -0.07
N ALA A 235 -5.14 18.81 -0.29
CA ALA A 235 -4.25 18.24 -1.30
C ALA A 235 -3.93 16.76 -1.04
N LYS A 236 -3.71 16.36 0.22
CA LYS A 236 -3.51 14.95 0.59
C LYS A 236 -4.76 14.11 0.34
N ARG A 237 -5.96 14.63 0.66
CA ARG A 237 -7.23 13.92 0.40
C ARG A 237 -7.48 13.74 -1.10
N GLN A 238 -7.19 14.75 -1.90
CA GLN A 238 -7.32 14.67 -3.35
C GLN A 238 -6.36 13.62 -3.94
N ALA A 239 -5.09 13.64 -3.53
CA ALA A 239 -4.10 12.66 -3.97
C ALA A 239 -4.46 11.22 -3.56
N GLU A 240 -5.03 11.02 -2.37
CA GLU A 240 -5.48 9.69 -1.93
C GLU A 240 -6.72 9.20 -2.72
N ALA A 241 -7.64 10.11 -3.04
CA ALA A 241 -8.81 9.81 -3.87
C ALA A 241 -8.40 9.44 -5.31
N ASP A 242 -7.47 10.18 -5.91
CA ASP A 242 -6.94 9.89 -7.24
C ASP A 242 -6.18 8.56 -7.26
N LYS A 243 -5.42 8.24 -6.21
CA LYS A 243 -4.73 6.95 -6.08
C LYS A 243 -5.72 5.78 -5.98
N LYS A 244 -6.78 5.90 -5.19
CA LYS A 244 -7.85 4.88 -5.10
C LYS A 244 -8.59 4.70 -6.43
N ALA A 245 -8.88 5.77 -7.15
CA ALA A 245 -9.53 5.70 -8.45
C ALA A 245 -8.65 5.00 -9.50
N ALA A 246 -7.34 5.28 -9.50
CA ALA A 246 -6.38 4.62 -10.39
C ALA A 246 -6.21 3.12 -10.07
N GLU A 247 -6.18 2.76 -8.79
CA GLU A 247 -6.09 1.37 -8.34
C GLU A 247 -7.35 0.57 -8.70
N ALA A 248 -8.54 1.14 -8.51
CA ALA A 248 -9.80 0.52 -8.92
C ALA A 248 -9.88 0.28 -10.44
N LYS A 249 -9.38 1.24 -11.26
CA LYS A 249 -9.29 1.07 -12.71
C LYS A 249 -8.35 -0.06 -13.12
N ARG A 250 -7.18 -0.18 -12.48
CA ARG A 250 -6.22 -1.27 -12.75
C ARG A 250 -6.78 -2.63 -12.38
N GLN A 251 -7.49 -2.73 -11.25
CA GLN A 251 -8.12 -3.98 -10.82
C GLN A 251 -9.20 -4.43 -11.83
N ALA A 252 -10.07 -3.52 -12.27
CA ALA A 252 -11.09 -3.82 -13.26
C ALA A 252 -10.51 -4.26 -14.63
N GLU A 253 -9.39 -3.67 -15.04
CA GLU A 253 -8.70 -4.06 -16.28
C GLU A 253 -8.04 -5.44 -16.16
N ALA A 254 -7.45 -5.75 -15.00
CA ALA A 254 -6.86 -7.05 -14.71
C ALA A 254 -7.93 -8.17 -14.67
N ASP A 255 -9.08 -7.92 -14.02
CA ASP A 255 -10.18 -8.88 -13.95
C ASP A 255 -10.79 -9.16 -15.34
N LYS A 256 -10.91 -8.13 -16.19
CA LYS A 256 -11.37 -8.30 -17.57
C LYS A 256 -10.40 -9.17 -18.37
N LYS A 257 -9.09 -8.92 -18.25
CA LYS A 257 -8.04 -9.67 -18.96
C LYS A 257 -7.97 -11.14 -18.50
N ALA A 258 -8.14 -11.40 -17.20
CA ALA A 258 -8.20 -12.76 -16.66
C ALA A 258 -9.45 -13.52 -17.15
N SER A 259 -10.60 -12.84 -17.23
CA SER A 259 -11.84 -13.42 -17.76
C SER A 259 -11.74 -13.78 -19.24
N ASP A 260 -11.16 -12.89 -20.06
CA ASP A 260 -10.92 -13.15 -21.49
C ASP A 260 -9.92 -14.29 -21.71
N ALA A 261 -8.85 -14.37 -20.91
CA ALA A 261 -7.89 -15.48 -20.96
C ALA A 261 -8.55 -16.82 -20.61
N LYS A 262 -9.40 -16.85 -19.56
CA LYS A 262 -10.12 -18.06 -19.15
C LYS A 262 -11.10 -18.53 -20.23
N ARG A 263 -11.81 -17.61 -20.89
CA ARG A 263 -12.71 -17.93 -22.01
C ARG A 263 -11.97 -18.49 -23.22
N LYS A 264 -10.79 -17.93 -23.55
CA LYS A 264 -9.94 -18.46 -24.62
C LYS A 264 -9.43 -19.86 -24.32
N ALA A 265 -8.92 -20.10 -23.10
CA ALA A 265 -8.46 -21.41 -22.69
C ALA A 265 -9.59 -22.46 -22.68
N GLU A 266 -10.81 -22.08 -22.26
CA GLU A 266 -11.96 -22.98 -22.32
C GLU A 266 -12.39 -23.28 -23.77
N ALA A 267 -12.36 -22.29 -24.66
CA ALA A 267 -12.66 -22.48 -26.07
C ALA A 267 -11.61 -23.38 -26.77
N GLU A 268 -10.33 -23.20 -26.45
CA GLU A 268 -9.25 -24.01 -26.99
C GLU A 268 -9.33 -25.46 -26.49
N LYS A 269 -9.63 -25.67 -25.19
CA LYS A 269 -9.86 -27.01 -24.64
C LYS A 269 -11.10 -27.69 -25.23
N LYS A 270 -12.16 -26.94 -25.55
CA LYS A 270 -13.34 -27.48 -26.25
C LYS A 270 -13.01 -27.86 -27.70
N ALA A 271 -12.28 -27.02 -28.42
CA ALA A 271 -11.83 -27.30 -29.78
C ALA A 271 -10.89 -28.51 -29.83
N GLU A 272 -9.99 -28.64 -28.85
CA GLU A 272 -9.08 -29.78 -28.74
C GLU A 272 -9.81 -31.06 -28.34
N ALA A 273 -10.81 -30.98 -27.45
CA ALA A 273 -11.66 -32.11 -27.10
C ALA A 273 -12.55 -32.56 -28.26
N GLU A 274 -13.03 -31.63 -29.08
CA GLU A 274 -13.78 -31.93 -30.31
C GLU A 274 -12.87 -32.58 -31.35
N LYS A 275 -11.64 -32.06 -31.53
CA LYS A 275 -10.64 -32.61 -32.43
C LYS A 275 -10.14 -33.99 -31.97
N ALA A 276 -9.99 -34.20 -30.67
CA ALA A 276 -9.66 -35.51 -30.10
C ALA A 276 -10.83 -36.50 -30.22
N ARG A 277 -12.08 -36.05 -30.10
CA ARG A 277 -13.28 -36.87 -30.39
C ARG A 277 -13.36 -37.25 -31.86
N GLU A 278 -13.12 -36.31 -32.77
CA GLU A 278 -13.09 -36.55 -34.20
C GLU A 278 -11.96 -37.52 -34.59
N LEU A 279 -10.77 -37.36 -34.00
CA LEU A 279 -9.66 -38.29 -34.20
C LEU A 279 -9.93 -39.67 -33.58
N LEU A 280 -10.65 -39.77 -32.46
CA LEU A 280 -10.99 -41.07 -31.87
C LEU A 280 -12.15 -41.76 -32.60
N GLU A 281 -13.08 -40.99 -33.17
CA GLU A 281 -14.22 -41.52 -33.91
C GLU A 281 -13.88 -41.88 -35.36
N ASN A 282 -12.87 -41.23 -35.96
CA ASN A 282 -12.44 -41.46 -37.34
C ASN A 282 -11.02 -42.08 -37.48
N GLY A 283 -10.22 -42.13 -36.41
CA GLY A 283 -8.79 -42.46 -36.47
C GLY A 283 -8.44 -43.88 -36.92
N ASP A 284 -9.36 -44.83 -36.77
CA ASP A 284 -9.10 -46.25 -37.09
C ASP A 284 -10.06 -46.85 -38.14
N LYS A 285 -11.03 -46.07 -38.63
CA LYS A 285 -12.02 -46.58 -39.61
C LYS A 285 -11.42 -46.55 -41.01
N LYS A 286 -11.18 -47.72 -41.59
CA LYS A 286 -10.74 -47.87 -42.98
C LYS A 286 -11.97 -47.99 -43.87
N TRP A 287 -12.15 -47.06 -44.79
CA TRP A 287 -13.28 -47.06 -45.71
C TRP A 287 -12.92 -47.74 -47.02
N MET A 288 -13.79 -48.59 -47.56
CA MET A 288 -13.61 -49.19 -48.89
C MET A 288 -14.88 -48.98 -49.73
N VAL A 289 -14.75 -48.94 -51.05
CA VAL A 289 -15.92 -48.93 -51.94
C VAL A 289 -16.18 -50.33 -52.45
N GLN A 290 -17.30 -50.95 -52.05
CA GLN A 290 -17.74 -52.20 -52.66
C GLN A 290 -18.39 -51.88 -54.00
N VAL A 291 -17.83 -52.43 -55.07
CA VAL A 291 -18.25 -52.09 -56.44
C VAL A 291 -19.14 -53.17 -57.05
N ALA A 292 -18.83 -54.44 -56.76
CA ALA A 292 -19.58 -55.58 -57.24
C ALA A 292 -19.43 -56.82 -56.34
N LEU A 293 -20.35 -57.76 -56.48
CA LEU A 293 -20.29 -59.10 -55.89
C LEU A 293 -20.35 -60.11 -57.05
N ALA A 294 -19.24 -60.76 -57.34
CA ALA A 294 -19.14 -61.72 -58.44
C ALA A 294 -19.51 -63.14 -57.96
N ALA A 295 -20.24 -63.89 -58.79
CA ALA A 295 -20.66 -65.25 -58.46
C ALA A 295 -19.50 -66.28 -58.47
N ASN A 296 -18.42 -66.01 -59.22
CA ASN A 296 -17.27 -66.90 -59.35
C ASN A 296 -15.96 -66.11 -59.51
N GLN A 297 -14.82 -66.79 -59.38
CA GLN A 297 -13.48 -66.18 -59.42
C GLN A 297 -13.17 -65.53 -60.76
N ALA A 298 -13.49 -66.20 -61.87
CA ALA A 298 -13.24 -65.66 -63.22
C ALA A 298 -13.97 -64.32 -63.46
N ASN A 299 -15.24 -64.21 -63.03
CA ASN A 299 -16.01 -62.96 -63.11
C ASN A 299 -15.43 -61.88 -62.19
N ALA A 300 -14.89 -62.26 -61.03
CA ALA A 300 -14.23 -61.33 -60.14
C ALA A 300 -12.95 -60.77 -60.78
N ASP A 301 -12.11 -61.63 -61.36
CA ASP A 301 -10.83 -61.25 -61.97
C ASP A 301 -11.02 -60.35 -63.20
N ALA A 302 -12.07 -60.60 -63.99
CA ALA A 302 -12.42 -59.73 -65.11
C ALA A 302 -12.77 -58.30 -64.66
N VAL A 303 -13.52 -58.17 -63.56
CA VAL A 303 -13.90 -56.87 -62.99
C VAL A 303 -12.71 -56.19 -62.32
N VAL A 304 -11.89 -56.95 -61.60
CA VAL A 304 -10.65 -56.47 -60.98
C VAL A 304 -9.69 -55.92 -62.03
N SER A 305 -9.55 -56.62 -63.17
CA SER A 305 -8.67 -56.21 -64.26
C SER A 305 -9.10 -54.87 -64.87
N LYS A 306 -10.41 -54.66 -65.08
CA LYS A 306 -10.96 -53.38 -65.56
C LYS A 306 -10.70 -52.22 -64.60
N LEU A 307 -10.90 -52.46 -63.30
CA LEU A 307 -10.68 -51.45 -62.27
C LEU A 307 -9.19 -51.12 -62.09
N ARG A 308 -8.32 -52.14 -62.10
CA ARG A 308 -6.86 -51.95 -62.05
C ARG A 308 -6.31 -51.24 -63.29
N ALA A 309 -6.86 -51.54 -64.47
CA ALA A 309 -6.50 -50.83 -65.71
C ALA A 309 -6.82 -49.34 -65.64
N LYS A 310 -7.83 -48.94 -64.84
CA LYS A 310 -8.18 -47.54 -64.55
C LYS A 310 -7.36 -46.93 -63.41
N GLY A 311 -6.40 -47.67 -62.85
CA GLY A 311 -5.52 -47.22 -61.77
C GLY A 311 -6.12 -47.36 -60.36
N TYR A 312 -7.26 -48.03 -60.21
CA TYR A 312 -7.86 -48.26 -58.90
C TYR A 312 -7.15 -49.40 -58.16
N LYS A 313 -6.91 -49.23 -56.86
CA LYS A 313 -6.44 -50.31 -55.99
C LYS A 313 -7.61 -51.21 -55.61
N VAL A 314 -7.60 -52.47 -56.05
CA VAL A 314 -8.72 -53.40 -55.86
C VAL A 314 -8.33 -54.56 -54.96
N THR A 315 -9.15 -54.83 -53.96
CA THR A 315 -9.06 -55.95 -53.02
C THR A 315 -10.29 -56.82 -53.17
N THR A 316 -10.11 -58.14 -53.28
CA THR A 316 -11.20 -59.11 -53.30
C THR A 316 -11.28 -59.84 -51.96
N SER A 317 -12.50 -60.19 -51.56
CA SER A 317 -12.73 -60.97 -50.34
C SER A 317 -13.80 -62.03 -50.60
N PRO A 318 -13.52 -63.31 -50.30
CA PRO A 318 -14.50 -64.37 -50.48
C PRO A 318 -15.61 -64.24 -49.43
N THR A 319 -16.86 -64.39 -49.85
CA THR A 319 -18.04 -64.39 -48.98
C THR A 319 -18.91 -65.59 -49.32
N SER A 320 -19.86 -65.94 -48.44
CA SER A 320 -20.80 -67.05 -48.67
C SER A 320 -21.69 -66.88 -49.92
N LYS A 321 -21.83 -65.65 -50.42
CA LYS A 321 -22.66 -65.32 -51.61
C LYS A 321 -21.84 -65.09 -52.88
N GLY A 322 -20.52 -65.28 -52.83
CA GLY A 322 -19.59 -64.99 -53.93
C GLY A 322 -18.41 -64.13 -53.50
N ILE A 323 -17.68 -63.58 -54.47
CA ILE A 323 -16.46 -62.80 -54.23
C ILE A 323 -16.78 -61.32 -54.27
N ARG A 324 -16.58 -60.65 -53.14
CA ARG A 324 -16.76 -59.21 -53.02
C ARG A 324 -15.56 -58.49 -53.61
N ILE A 325 -15.82 -57.50 -54.46
CA ILE A 325 -14.79 -56.68 -55.10
C ILE A 325 -14.86 -55.27 -54.52
N MET A 326 -13.77 -54.85 -53.90
CA MET A 326 -13.69 -53.60 -53.16
C MET A 326 -12.54 -52.75 -53.68
N VAL A 327 -12.71 -51.43 -53.71
CA VAL A 327 -11.72 -50.48 -54.19
C VAL A 327 -11.23 -49.62 -53.04
N GLY A 328 -9.91 -49.71 -52.80
CA GLY A 328 -9.04 -48.82 -52.04
C GLY A 328 -9.32 -48.72 -50.54
N PRO A 329 -8.31 -48.87 -49.66
CA PRO A 329 -8.45 -48.38 -48.29
C PRO A 329 -8.35 -46.86 -48.32
N ALA A 330 -9.46 -46.20 -48.08
CA ALA A 330 -9.54 -44.76 -47.85
C ALA A 330 -9.47 -44.49 -46.35
N LYS A 331 -8.76 -43.42 -45.98
CA LYS A 331 -8.63 -42.96 -44.59
C LYS A 331 -9.93 -42.36 -44.06
N ASP A 332 -10.77 -41.85 -44.96
CA ASP A 332 -11.99 -41.10 -44.63
C ASP A 332 -13.14 -41.52 -45.55
N ARG A 333 -14.36 -41.40 -45.04
CA ARG A 333 -15.59 -41.71 -45.77
C ARG A 333 -15.74 -40.87 -47.04
N ASP A 334 -15.41 -39.58 -46.96
CA ASP A 334 -15.50 -38.64 -48.08
C ASP A 334 -14.57 -39.03 -49.24
N THR A 335 -13.37 -39.52 -48.91
CA THR A 335 -12.42 -40.01 -49.91
C THR A 335 -12.94 -41.27 -50.60
N ALA A 336 -13.58 -42.18 -49.85
CA ALA A 336 -14.25 -43.35 -50.40
C ALA A 336 -15.47 -42.96 -51.25
N ASP A 337 -16.27 -41.99 -50.81
CA ASP A 337 -17.45 -41.51 -51.56
C ASP A 337 -17.06 -40.79 -52.85
N ALA A 338 -15.93 -40.07 -52.87
CA ALA A 338 -15.37 -39.51 -54.10
C ALA A 338 -14.94 -40.60 -55.09
N ALA A 339 -14.30 -41.67 -54.61
CA ALA A 339 -13.95 -42.82 -55.43
C ALA A 339 -15.20 -43.55 -55.96
N ARG A 340 -16.21 -43.74 -55.11
CA ARG A 340 -17.51 -44.30 -55.50
C ARG A 340 -18.14 -43.49 -56.64
N LYS A 341 -18.22 -42.16 -56.49
CA LYS A 341 -18.74 -41.26 -57.52
C LYS A 341 -17.98 -41.41 -58.84
N LYS A 342 -16.64 -41.42 -58.80
CA LYS A 342 -15.81 -41.62 -60.01
C LYS A 342 -16.09 -42.96 -60.70
N ILE A 343 -16.23 -44.04 -59.93
CA ILE A 343 -16.52 -45.39 -60.47
C ILE A 343 -17.92 -45.46 -61.07
N THR A 344 -18.92 -44.84 -60.42
CA THR A 344 -20.30 -44.79 -60.90
C THR A 344 -20.47 -43.87 -62.11
N SER A 345 -19.73 -42.76 -62.18
CA SER A 345 -19.74 -41.83 -63.33
C SER A 345 -19.02 -42.38 -64.56
N ASP A 346 -18.09 -43.33 -64.40
CA ASP A 346 -17.39 -43.95 -65.52
C ASP A 346 -18.30 -45.00 -66.21
N SER A 347 -18.87 -44.60 -67.36
CA SER A 347 -19.74 -45.45 -68.17
C SER A 347 -19.04 -46.71 -68.70
N SER A 348 -17.70 -46.71 -68.81
CA SER A 348 -16.93 -47.87 -69.28
C SER A 348 -16.84 -48.99 -68.24
N LEU A 349 -17.05 -48.67 -66.96
CA LEU A 349 -17.07 -49.65 -65.87
C LEU A 349 -18.45 -50.27 -65.67
N ASN A 350 -19.54 -49.53 -65.99
CA ASN A 350 -20.93 -49.94 -65.78
C ASN A 350 -21.23 -50.43 -64.34
N MET A 351 -20.57 -49.82 -63.35
CA MET A 351 -20.61 -50.21 -61.93
C MET A 351 -21.46 -49.22 -61.11
N LYS A 352 -22.78 -49.23 -61.37
CA LYS A 352 -23.76 -48.32 -60.73
C LYS A 352 -24.13 -48.73 -59.30
N SER A 353 -23.86 -49.97 -58.92
CA SER A 353 -24.15 -50.54 -57.59
C SER A 353 -23.01 -50.34 -56.59
N ALA A 354 -22.16 -49.32 -56.78
CA ALA A 354 -21.05 -49.08 -55.86
C ALA A 354 -21.54 -48.39 -54.58
N TRP A 355 -21.15 -48.89 -53.40
CA TRP A 355 -21.44 -48.24 -52.11
C TRP A 355 -20.21 -48.27 -51.19
N VAL A 356 -20.14 -47.31 -50.28
CA VAL A 356 -19.06 -47.18 -49.31
C VAL A 356 -19.36 -48.08 -48.10
N ILE A 357 -18.36 -48.83 -47.65
CA ILE A 357 -18.42 -49.67 -46.45
C ILE A 357 -17.29 -49.31 -45.50
N ASP A 358 -17.57 -49.42 -44.21
CA ASP A 358 -16.54 -49.54 -43.18
C ASP A 358 -15.92 -50.95 -43.31
N TRP A 359 -14.62 -51.01 -43.53
CA TRP A 359 -13.88 -52.23 -43.75
C TRP A 359 -12.84 -52.43 -42.66
N VAL A 360 -13.11 -53.41 -41.80
CA VAL A 360 -12.11 -53.96 -40.89
C VAL A 360 -11.36 -55.09 -41.59
N PRO A 361 -10.01 -55.07 -41.64
CA PRO A 361 -9.18 -56.18 -42.10
C PRO A 361 -9.53 -57.50 -41.40
N LEU A 362 -9.44 -58.63 -42.10
CA LEU A 362 -9.78 -59.95 -41.54
C LEU A 362 -8.90 -60.35 -40.34
N ASP A 363 -7.65 -59.87 -40.31
CA ASP A 363 -6.69 -60.02 -39.21
C ASP A 363 -7.07 -59.21 -37.95
N GLN A 364 -8.03 -58.28 -38.06
CA GLN A 364 -8.50 -57.41 -36.98
C GLN A 364 -9.97 -57.69 -36.58
N ARG A 365 -10.61 -58.72 -37.15
CA ARG A 365 -12.03 -59.06 -36.93
C ARG A 365 -12.26 -60.09 -35.85
#